data_AF-A0AAP0KY57-F1
#
_entry.id   AF-A0AAP0KY57-F1
#
_cell.length_a   1.000
_cell.length_b   1.000
_cell.length_c   1.000
_cell.angle_alpha   90.00
_cell.angle_beta   90.00
_cell.angle_gamma   90.00
#
_symmetry.space_group_name_H-M   'P 1'
#
loop_
_entity.id
_entity.type
_entity.pdbx_description
1 polymer ?
#
loop_
_entity_poly.entity_id
_entity_poly.type
_entity_poly.pdbx_seq_one_letter_code
_entity_poly.pdbx_strand_id
1 'polypeptide(L)'
;MSQSPGVMVRASKPTPTGTLNLSVIDKVIMLQFYVTALFVFRDGNENSANIKKEALSKALVPYYPLAGRLQDTDDDDDDNGEGLHISCTGEGVWFVEACANCSLADLNYLDEAPQGTQEKLIPDPFPAETMDLKPIMLIQVTSFKCGGFVTAGAYNHCTCDGTGIYQFLSAVGEFARGLERPSVEPLWSREIIPSPPGES
;
A
#
# COMPACT_ATOMS: atom_id res chain seq x y z
N MET A 1 7.37 -21.17 -4.20
CA MET A 1 6.22 -20.26 -4.06
C MET A 1 5.68 -20.03 -5.45
N SER A 2 4.37 -19.95 -5.62
CA SER A 2 3.75 -19.56 -6.89
C SER A 2 2.91 -18.32 -6.69
N GLN A 3 2.93 -17.42 -7.67
CA GLN A 3 2.18 -16.17 -7.68
C GLN A 3 1.14 -16.21 -8.81
N SER A 4 -0.02 -15.61 -8.59
CA SER A 4 -0.93 -15.23 -9.66
C SER A 4 -0.35 -14.05 -10.45
N PRO A 5 -0.83 -13.80 -11.69
CA PRO A 5 -0.66 -12.50 -12.30
C PRO A 5 -1.17 -11.39 -11.35
N GLY A 6 -0.50 -10.24 -11.38
CA GLY A 6 -0.94 -9.10 -10.59
C GLY A 6 -2.17 -8.42 -11.20
N VAL A 7 -2.96 -7.77 -10.36
CA VAL A 7 -4.17 -7.05 -10.76
C VAL A 7 -4.25 -5.71 -10.04
N MET A 8 -4.81 -4.70 -10.71
CA MET A 8 -5.13 -3.42 -10.07
C MET A 8 -6.43 -3.54 -9.28
N VAL A 9 -6.36 -3.38 -7.97
CA VAL A 9 -7.54 -3.33 -7.08
C VAL A 9 -7.94 -1.87 -6.89
N ARG A 10 -9.11 -1.52 -7.42
CA ARG A 10 -9.70 -0.18 -7.32
C ARG A 10 -10.61 -0.07 -6.11
N ALA A 11 -10.94 1.17 -5.73
CA ALA A 11 -11.97 1.42 -4.73
C ALA A 11 -13.33 0.85 -5.16
N SER A 12 -14.06 0.29 -4.19
CA SER A 12 -15.36 -0.37 -4.40
C SER A 12 -16.49 0.59 -4.74
N LYS A 13 -16.27 1.89 -4.53
CA LYS A 13 -17.20 2.99 -4.81
C LYS A 13 -16.42 4.14 -5.47
N PRO A 14 -17.10 5.03 -6.22
CA PRO A 14 -16.47 6.25 -6.71
C PRO A 14 -15.84 7.05 -5.57
N THR A 15 -14.64 7.56 -5.81
CA THR A 15 -13.86 8.39 -4.88
C THR A 15 -13.60 9.77 -5.47
N PRO A 16 -13.27 10.77 -4.64
CA PRO A 16 -12.84 12.07 -5.16
C PRO A 16 -11.66 11.92 -6.13
N THR A 17 -11.67 12.73 -7.18
CA THR A 17 -10.59 12.86 -8.16
C THR A 17 -9.93 14.23 -8.01
N GLY A 18 -8.71 14.37 -8.51
CA GLY A 18 -7.95 15.62 -8.47
C GLY A 18 -6.56 15.46 -7.87
N THR A 19 -5.91 16.58 -7.57
CA THR A 19 -4.55 16.61 -7.05
C THR A 19 -4.56 16.89 -5.55
N LEU A 20 -3.74 16.15 -4.80
CA LEU A 20 -3.53 16.35 -3.38
C LEU A 20 -2.06 16.68 -3.10
N ASN A 21 -1.84 17.83 -2.47
CA ASN A 21 -0.52 18.30 -2.08
C ASN A 21 0.02 17.54 -0.87
N LEU A 22 1.26 17.07 -0.97
CA LEU A 22 2.02 16.50 0.13
C LEU A 22 2.45 17.60 1.12
N SER A 23 2.66 17.24 2.39
CA SER A 23 3.23 18.16 3.37
C SER A 23 4.73 18.36 3.13
N VAL A 24 5.32 19.35 3.82
CA VAL A 24 6.79 19.56 3.78
C VAL A 24 7.58 18.37 4.33
N ILE A 25 7.01 17.60 5.25
CA ILE A 25 7.66 16.39 5.80
C ILE A 25 7.69 15.30 4.74
N ASP A 26 6.57 15.10 4.06
CA ASP A 26 6.42 14.08 3.02
C ASP A 26 7.29 14.33 1.80
N LYS A 27 7.62 15.60 1.52
CA LYS A 27 8.46 16.01 0.39
C LYS A 27 9.96 15.85 0.66
N VAL A 28 10.38 15.48 1.88
CA VAL A 28 11.80 15.25 2.19
C VAL A 28 12.35 14.16 1.27
N ILE A 29 13.42 14.48 0.53
CA ILE A 29 14.01 13.59 -0.48
C ILE A 29 14.38 12.20 0.07
N MET A 30 14.76 12.14 1.35
CA MET A 30 15.09 10.90 2.04
C MET A 30 13.88 9.97 2.25
N LEU A 31 12.65 10.42 1.96
CA LEU A 31 11.41 9.62 2.00
C LEU A 31 10.91 9.20 0.61
N GLN A 32 11.59 9.60 -0.47
CA GLN A 32 11.16 9.30 -1.85
C GLN A 32 11.60 7.91 -2.30
N PHE A 33 11.23 6.88 -1.53
CA PHE A 33 11.53 5.49 -1.82
C PHE A 33 10.41 4.56 -1.34
N TYR A 34 10.41 3.33 -1.85
CA TYR A 34 9.46 2.31 -1.38
C TYR A 34 9.94 1.68 -0.08
N VAL A 35 9.10 1.76 0.95
CA VAL A 35 9.27 1.01 2.20
C VAL A 35 8.48 -0.28 2.10
N THR A 36 9.05 -1.36 2.63
CA THR A 36 8.38 -2.65 2.72
C THR A 36 7.75 -2.83 4.11
N ALA A 37 6.56 -3.41 4.14
CA ALA A 37 5.89 -3.78 5.38
C ALA A 37 5.33 -5.20 5.25
N LEU A 38 5.37 -5.97 6.33
CA LEU A 38 4.96 -7.36 6.36
C LEU A 38 4.22 -7.71 7.66
N PHE A 39 3.11 -8.41 7.52
CA PHE A 39 2.22 -8.80 8.61
C PHE A 39 1.95 -10.30 8.53
N VAL A 40 2.28 -11.01 9.61
CA VAL A 40 2.13 -12.47 9.72
C VAL A 40 0.85 -12.78 10.48
N PHE A 41 -0.02 -13.59 9.87
CA PHE A 41 -1.28 -14.04 10.46
C PHE A 41 -1.23 -15.57 10.62
N ARG A 42 -1.27 -16.02 11.88
CA ARG A 42 -1.15 -17.45 12.22
C ARG A 42 -2.38 -18.24 11.78
N ASP A 43 -3.55 -17.66 12.00
CA ASP A 43 -4.84 -18.26 11.67
C ASP A 43 -5.55 -17.40 10.62
N GLY A 44 -5.63 -17.92 9.41
CA GLY A 44 -6.64 -17.51 8.46
C GLY A 44 -7.70 -18.60 8.42
N ASN A 45 -8.98 -18.26 8.62
CA ASN A 45 -10.00 -19.07 7.98
C ASN A 45 -9.62 -19.15 6.48
N GLU A 46 -9.86 -20.29 5.82
CA GLU A 46 -9.62 -20.53 4.38
C GLU A 46 -10.41 -19.58 3.44
N ASN A 47 -10.83 -18.44 3.96
CA ASN A 47 -11.49 -17.36 3.27
C ASN A 47 -10.54 -16.74 2.23
N SER A 48 -10.88 -17.15 1.01
CA SER A 48 -10.31 -16.83 -0.30
C SER A 48 -9.77 -15.41 -0.40
N ALA A 49 -8.72 -15.26 -1.21
CA ALA A 49 -8.18 -13.96 -1.56
C ALA A 49 -9.22 -12.96 -2.07
N ASN A 50 -10.40 -13.42 -2.53
CA ASN A 50 -11.52 -12.55 -2.86
C ASN A 50 -11.98 -11.69 -1.68
N ILE A 51 -12.05 -12.23 -0.46
CA ILE A 51 -12.41 -11.44 0.74
C ILE A 51 -11.36 -10.38 1.03
N LYS A 52 -10.08 -10.73 0.89
CA LYS A 52 -8.96 -9.81 1.11
C LYS A 52 -8.93 -8.70 0.05
N LYS A 53 -9.18 -9.04 -1.22
CA LYS A 53 -9.32 -8.08 -2.34
C LYS A 53 -10.54 -7.18 -2.16
N GLU A 54 -11.69 -7.73 -1.76
CA GLU A 54 -12.91 -6.96 -1.51
C GLU A 54 -12.71 -6.00 -0.34
N ALA A 55 -12.08 -6.47 0.75
CA ALA A 55 -11.77 -5.64 1.90
C ALA A 55 -10.78 -4.51 1.56
N LEU A 56 -9.76 -4.80 0.75
CA LEU A 56 -8.86 -3.79 0.20
C LEU A 56 -9.64 -2.77 -0.63
N SER A 57 -10.51 -3.22 -1.54
CA SER A 57 -11.36 -2.36 -2.36
C SER A 57 -12.29 -1.47 -1.53
N LYS A 58 -12.81 -1.96 -0.39
CA LYS A 58 -13.59 -1.16 0.57
C LYS A 58 -12.73 -0.15 1.31
N ALA A 59 -11.54 -0.54 1.78
CA ALA A 59 -10.61 0.35 2.47
C ALA A 59 -10.11 1.50 1.58
N LEU A 60 -9.95 1.26 0.29
CA LEU A 60 -9.57 2.30 -0.68
C LEU A 60 -10.64 3.38 -0.89
N VAL A 61 -11.87 3.23 -0.36
CA VAL A 61 -12.87 4.31 -0.42
C VAL A 61 -12.49 5.46 0.54
N PRO A 62 -12.34 5.23 1.87
CA PRO A 62 -11.86 6.28 2.76
C PRO A 62 -10.37 6.60 2.57
N TYR A 63 -9.54 5.64 2.14
CA TYR A 63 -8.11 5.84 1.84
C TYR A 63 -7.83 6.05 0.34
N TYR A 64 -8.72 6.76 -0.37
CA TYR A 64 -8.65 6.93 -1.82
C TYR A 64 -7.32 7.48 -2.38
N PRO A 65 -6.53 8.31 -1.67
CA PRO A 65 -5.25 8.77 -2.21
C PRO A 65 -4.28 7.62 -2.51
N LEU A 66 -4.36 6.50 -1.78
CA LEU A 66 -3.51 5.33 -2.00
C LEU A 66 -3.83 4.58 -3.31
N ALA A 67 -5.01 4.82 -3.90
CA ALA A 67 -5.38 4.31 -5.23
C ALA A 67 -4.94 5.24 -6.38
N GLY A 68 -4.29 6.36 -6.07
CA GLY A 68 -3.77 7.32 -7.03
C GLY A 68 -2.34 7.02 -7.49
N ARG A 69 -1.67 8.08 -7.95
CA ARG A 69 -0.30 8.08 -8.48
C ARG A 69 0.51 9.17 -7.84
N LEU A 70 1.75 8.85 -7.49
CA LEU A 70 2.71 9.86 -7.09
C LEU A 70 3.32 10.47 -8.37
N GLN A 71 3.18 11.78 -8.52
CA GLN A 71 3.69 12.52 -9.67
C GLN A 71 4.66 13.60 -9.19
N ASP A 72 5.70 13.81 -9.98
CA ASP A 72 6.65 14.89 -9.81
C ASP A 72 6.46 15.85 -10.98
N THR A 73 6.22 17.13 -10.70
CA THR A 73 6.01 18.16 -11.74
C THR A 73 7.32 18.75 -12.22
N ASP A 74 8.46 18.44 -11.59
CA ASP A 74 9.76 18.95 -12.01
C ASP A 74 10.20 18.40 -13.40
N ASP A 75 9.44 17.45 -13.96
CA ASP A 75 9.65 16.86 -15.29
C ASP A 75 9.04 17.69 -16.45
N ASP A 76 8.22 18.72 -16.20
CA ASP A 76 7.64 19.60 -17.22
C ASP A 76 7.86 21.09 -16.87
N ASP A 77 8.17 21.93 -17.88
CA ASP A 77 8.44 23.39 -17.82
C ASP A 77 7.24 24.25 -17.32
N ASP A 78 6.55 23.88 -16.24
CA ASP A 78 5.47 24.64 -15.64
C ASP A 78 5.97 25.41 -14.40
N ASP A 79 6.11 26.73 -14.58
CA ASP A 79 6.63 27.76 -13.66
C ASP A 79 5.75 27.97 -12.39
N ASN A 80 4.91 26.98 -12.03
CA ASN A 80 4.03 27.03 -10.87
C ASN A 80 4.61 26.34 -9.61
N GLY A 81 5.73 25.61 -9.73
CA GLY A 81 6.49 25.09 -8.57
C GLY A 81 5.74 24.09 -7.68
N GLU A 82 4.69 23.44 -8.21
CA GLU A 82 3.86 22.50 -7.45
C GLU A 82 4.49 21.10 -7.40
N GLY A 83 5.67 20.92 -6.80
CA GLY A 83 6.47 19.67 -6.83
C GLY A 83 5.77 18.33 -6.50
N LEU A 84 6.41 17.44 -5.72
CA LEU A 84 5.85 16.10 -5.50
C LEU A 84 4.39 16.10 -4.95
N HIS A 85 3.46 15.44 -5.64
CA HIS A 85 2.03 15.42 -5.29
C HIS A 85 1.35 14.07 -5.60
N ILE A 86 0.13 13.86 -5.07
CA ILE A 86 -0.70 12.68 -5.40
C ILE A 86 -1.79 13.07 -6.40
N SER A 87 -1.75 12.47 -7.57
CA SER A 87 -2.86 12.48 -8.52
C SER A 87 -3.85 11.37 -8.15
N CYS A 88 -5.05 11.74 -7.71
CA CYS A 88 -6.11 10.82 -7.31
C CYS A 88 -6.84 10.25 -8.54
N THR A 89 -6.16 9.36 -9.27
CA THR A 89 -6.66 8.75 -10.50
C THR A 89 -7.67 7.62 -10.24
N GLY A 90 -7.67 7.04 -9.04
CA GLY A 90 -8.53 5.90 -8.68
C GLY A 90 -8.17 4.61 -9.42
N GLU A 91 -7.02 4.55 -10.08
CA GLU A 91 -6.58 3.39 -10.86
C GLU A 91 -6.28 2.16 -10.01
N GLY A 92 -5.99 2.36 -8.72
CA GLY A 92 -5.91 1.29 -7.73
C GLY A 92 -4.50 0.96 -7.25
N VAL A 93 -4.46 -0.04 -6.37
CA VAL A 93 -3.26 -0.64 -5.78
C VAL A 93 -2.92 -1.92 -6.52
N TRP A 94 -1.63 -2.16 -6.78
CA TRP A 94 -1.19 -3.40 -7.40
C TRP A 94 -1.29 -4.56 -6.40
N PHE A 95 -2.00 -5.63 -6.76
CA PHE A 95 -2.28 -6.75 -5.88
C PHE A 95 -1.87 -8.08 -6.50
N VAL A 96 -1.14 -8.89 -5.73
CA VAL A 96 -0.69 -10.23 -6.12
C VAL A 96 -1.15 -11.25 -5.09
N GLU A 97 -1.65 -12.39 -5.56
CA GLU A 97 -1.87 -13.56 -4.72
C GLU A 97 -0.70 -14.51 -4.85
N ALA A 98 -0.28 -15.10 -3.74
CA ALA A 98 0.76 -16.11 -3.74
C ALA A 98 0.39 -17.29 -2.83
N CYS A 99 1.00 -18.43 -3.09
CA CYS A 99 0.97 -19.56 -2.17
C CYS A 99 2.37 -20.14 -1.95
N ALA A 100 2.64 -20.48 -0.69
CA ALA A 100 3.84 -21.13 -0.24
C ALA A 100 3.57 -22.61 0.01
N ASN A 101 4.49 -23.47 -0.45
CA ASN A 101 4.38 -24.92 -0.30
C ASN A 101 4.85 -25.45 1.07
N CYS A 102 5.03 -24.55 2.04
CA CYS A 102 5.41 -24.81 3.43
C CYS A 102 4.39 -24.19 4.40
N SER A 103 4.55 -24.47 5.68
CA SER A 103 3.85 -23.79 6.78
C SER A 103 4.64 -22.57 7.26
N LEU A 104 3.97 -21.66 7.99
CA LEU A 104 4.66 -20.56 8.68
C LEU A 104 5.62 -21.08 9.77
N ALA A 105 5.28 -22.19 10.42
CA ALA A 105 6.13 -22.81 11.44
C ALA A 105 7.46 -23.32 10.86
N ASP A 106 7.46 -23.82 9.61
CA ASP A 106 8.69 -24.22 8.91
C ASP A 106 9.66 -23.04 8.67
N LEU A 107 9.13 -21.81 8.69
CA LEU A 107 9.89 -20.57 8.55
C LEU A 107 10.08 -19.84 9.89
N ASN A 108 9.81 -20.51 11.01
CA ASN A 108 9.83 -19.91 12.35
C ASN A 108 9.02 -18.60 12.43
N TYR A 109 7.86 -18.55 11.77
CA TYR A 109 7.02 -17.34 11.69
C TYR A 109 7.75 -16.09 11.15
N LEU A 110 8.77 -16.32 10.33
CA LEU A 110 9.69 -15.33 9.78
C LEU A 110 10.70 -14.73 10.78
N ASP A 111 10.71 -15.20 12.02
CA ASP A 111 11.79 -14.91 12.96
C ASP A 111 13.03 -15.68 12.50
N GLU A 112 14.09 -14.96 12.14
CA GLU A 112 15.33 -15.55 11.62
C GLU A 112 15.13 -16.41 10.35
N ALA A 113 14.19 -16.02 9.49
CA ALA A 113 13.94 -16.71 8.22
C ALA A 113 15.21 -16.79 7.35
N PRO A 114 15.34 -17.83 6.50
CA PRO A 114 16.43 -17.90 5.52
C PRO A 114 16.49 -16.63 4.68
N GLN A 115 17.71 -16.17 4.36
CA GLN A 115 17.93 -15.03 3.48
C GLN A 115 17.16 -15.20 2.15
N GLY A 116 16.55 -14.13 1.65
CA GLY A 116 15.74 -14.20 0.43
C GLY A 116 14.27 -14.60 0.67
N THR A 117 13.85 -14.85 1.91
CA THR A 117 12.46 -15.24 2.22
C THR A 117 11.52 -14.05 2.16
N GLN A 118 11.89 -12.91 2.74
CA GLN A 118 11.03 -11.72 2.81
C GLN A 118 10.82 -11.10 1.42
N GLU A 119 11.86 -11.13 0.59
CA GLU A 119 11.87 -10.64 -0.79
C GLU A 119 10.88 -11.42 -1.67
N LYS A 120 10.63 -12.69 -1.35
CA LYS A 120 9.60 -13.50 -2.03
C LYS A 120 8.19 -13.15 -1.56
N LEU A 121 8.04 -12.57 -0.37
CA LEU A 121 6.73 -12.29 0.22
C LEU A 121 6.15 -10.95 -0.22
N ILE A 122 6.94 -10.10 -0.86
CA ILE A 122 6.56 -8.76 -1.31
C ILE A 122 6.50 -8.77 -2.86
N PRO A 123 5.55 -8.07 -3.49
CA PRO A 123 5.59 -7.89 -4.95
C PRO A 123 6.87 -7.16 -5.37
N ASP A 124 7.35 -7.42 -6.57
CA ASP A 124 8.35 -6.53 -7.18
C ASP A 124 7.75 -5.10 -7.21
N PRO A 125 8.41 -4.08 -6.61
CA PRO A 125 7.92 -2.70 -6.64
C PRO A 125 8.01 -2.05 -8.03
N PHE A 126 8.73 -2.67 -8.97
CA PHE A 126 8.83 -2.24 -10.36
C PHE A 126 8.45 -3.37 -11.33
N PRO A 127 7.22 -3.94 -11.25
CA PRO A 127 6.79 -4.93 -12.21
C PRO A 127 6.82 -4.31 -13.60
N ALA A 128 7.47 -4.99 -14.56
CA ALA A 128 7.52 -4.55 -15.97
C ALA A 128 6.13 -4.19 -16.52
N GLU A 129 5.10 -4.89 -16.06
CA GLU A 129 3.67 -4.72 -16.38
C GLU A 129 3.08 -3.39 -15.89
N THR A 130 3.77 -2.68 -15.00
CA THR A 130 3.28 -1.47 -14.32
C THR A 130 4.32 -0.36 -14.21
N MET A 131 5.46 -0.46 -14.91
CA MET A 131 6.56 0.51 -14.80
C MET A 131 6.10 1.95 -15.09
N ASP A 132 5.17 2.13 -16.03
CA ASP A 132 4.59 3.44 -16.35
C ASP A 132 3.52 3.89 -15.34
N LEU A 133 2.92 2.94 -14.64
CA LEU A 133 1.80 3.18 -13.74
C LEU A 133 2.22 3.69 -12.37
N LYS A 134 3.51 3.64 -11.98
CA LYS A 134 4.05 4.16 -10.70
C LYS A 134 3.04 4.07 -9.51
N PRO A 135 2.51 2.87 -9.18
CA PRO A 135 1.45 2.74 -8.18
C PRO A 135 1.98 3.10 -6.79
N ILE A 136 1.24 3.89 -6.01
CA ILE A 136 1.67 4.29 -4.66
C ILE A 136 1.95 3.08 -3.76
N MET A 137 1.21 1.99 -3.96
CA MET A 137 1.28 0.80 -3.13
C MET A 137 1.15 -0.47 -3.95
N LEU A 138 1.87 -1.50 -3.51
CA LEU A 138 1.82 -2.86 -4.00
C LEU A 138 1.62 -3.80 -2.81
N ILE A 139 0.72 -4.77 -2.94
CA ILE A 139 0.37 -5.71 -1.89
C ILE A 139 0.44 -7.13 -2.43
N GLN A 140 1.07 -8.03 -1.68
CA GLN A 140 0.99 -9.47 -1.87
C GLN A 140 0.33 -10.12 -0.66
N VAL A 141 -0.59 -11.05 -0.94
CA VAL A 141 -1.11 -11.99 0.05
C VAL A 141 -0.56 -13.37 -0.25
N THR A 142 0.30 -13.87 0.64
CA THR A 142 0.88 -15.22 0.53
C THR A 142 0.21 -16.17 1.50
N SER A 143 -0.50 -17.17 0.99
CA SER A 143 -1.14 -18.22 1.81
C SER A 143 -0.19 -19.41 2.04
N PHE A 144 -0.23 -19.99 3.23
CA PHE A 144 0.64 -21.11 3.64
C PHE A 144 -0.18 -22.38 3.91
N LYS A 145 0.45 -23.56 3.85
CA LYS A 145 -0.23 -24.86 4.05
C LYS A 145 -0.92 -25.02 5.40
N CYS A 146 -0.48 -24.28 6.42
CA CYS A 146 -1.07 -24.31 7.75
C CYS A 146 -2.35 -23.46 7.90
N GLY A 147 -2.86 -22.86 6.81
CA GLY A 147 -4.01 -21.93 6.85
C GLY A 147 -3.64 -20.50 7.22
N GLY A 148 -2.46 -20.29 7.80
CA GLY A 148 -1.88 -18.97 8.01
C GLY A 148 -1.54 -18.25 6.70
N PHE A 149 -1.39 -16.93 6.78
CA PHE A 149 -1.01 -16.12 5.63
C PHE A 149 -0.14 -14.94 6.02
N VAL A 150 0.55 -14.39 5.03
CA VAL A 150 1.30 -13.15 5.14
C VAL A 150 0.67 -12.13 4.21
N THR A 151 0.39 -10.94 4.73
CA THR A 151 0.15 -9.75 3.91
C THR A 151 1.41 -8.91 3.96
N ALA A 152 2.03 -8.70 2.82
CA ALA A 152 3.19 -7.83 2.71
C ALA A 152 3.03 -6.89 1.54
N GLY A 153 3.79 -5.80 1.53
CA GLY A 153 3.70 -4.83 0.47
C GLY A 153 4.87 -3.88 0.45
N ALA A 154 4.92 -3.11 -0.61
CA ALA A 154 5.79 -1.97 -0.78
C ALA A 154 4.92 -0.73 -0.99
N TYR A 155 5.26 0.39 -0.37
CA TYR A 155 4.56 1.65 -0.55
C TYR A 155 5.54 2.82 -0.56
N ASN A 156 5.23 3.87 -1.30
CA ASN A 156 6.08 5.06 -1.31
C ASN A 156 5.98 5.80 0.03
N HIS A 157 7.12 6.00 0.71
CA HIS A 157 7.16 6.54 2.07
C HIS A 157 6.67 8.00 2.16
N CYS A 158 6.67 8.76 1.05
CA CYS A 158 6.06 10.10 1.00
C CYS A 158 4.55 10.10 1.27
N THR A 159 3.90 8.92 1.19
CA THR A 159 2.45 8.82 1.37
C THR A 159 2.03 8.53 2.80
N CYS A 160 2.87 7.85 3.60
CA CYS A 160 2.58 7.60 5.01
C CYS A 160 3.83 7.12 5.76
N ASP A 161 3.79 7.24 7.08
CA ASP A 161 4.74 6.62 7.99
C ASP A 161 4.25 5.23 8.44
N GLY A 162 4.98 4.62 9.38
CA GLY A 162 4.63 3.33 9.97
C GLY A 162 3.24 3.31 10.62
N THR A 163 2.79 4.43 11.21
CA THR A 163 1.47 4.53 11.84
C THR A 163 0.38 4.56 10.76
N GLY A 164 0.58 5.35 9.71
CA GLY A 164 -0.37 5.48 8.60
C GLY A 164 -0.59 4.15 7.87
N ILE A 165 0.48 3.42 7.55
CA ILE A 165 0.34 2.10 6.91
C ILE A 165 -0.35 1.08 7.83
N TYR A 166 -0.04 1.11 9.13
CA TYR A 166 -0.69 0.24 10.12
C TYR A 166 -2.20 0.52 10.21
N GLN A 167 -2.62 1.79 10.23
CA GLN A 167 -4.03 2.16 10.24
C GLN A 167 -4.75 1.70 8.97
N PHE A 168 -4.14 1.91 7.80
CA PHE A 168 -4.70 1.45 6.54
C PHE A 168 -4.92 -0.07 6.52
N LEU A 169 -3.90 -0.86 6.90
CA LEU A 169 -4.00 -2.32 6.91
C LEU A 169 -4.94 -2.83 8.01
N SER A 170 -5.05 -2.10 9.12
CA SER A 170 -6.06 -2.38 10.15
C SER A 170 -7.47 -2.18 9.59
N ALA A 171 -7.71 -1.09 8.84
CA ALA A 171 -8.98 -0.85 8.16
C ALA A 171 -9.31 -1.96 7.15
N VAL A 172 -8.34 -2.42 6.36
CA VAL A 172 -8.51 -3.59 5.48
C VAL A 172 -8.94 -4.82 6.30
N GLY A 173 -8.30 -5.08 7.44
CA GLY A 173 -8.68 -6.18 8.34
C GLY A 173 -10.09 -6.03 8.92
N GLU A 174 -10.52 -4.81 9.24
CA GLU A 174 -11.87 -4.50 9.73
C GLU A 174 -12.93 -4.77 8.66
N PHE A 175 -12.71 -4.29 7.44
CA PHE A 175 -13.60 -4.59 6.31
C PHE A 175 -13.64 -6.08 5.98
N ALA A 176 -12.52 -6.80 6.11
CA ALA A 176 -12.47 -8.25 5.93
C ALA A 176 -13.27 -9.01 6.99
N ARG A 177 -13.42 -8.44 8.20
CA ARG A 177 -14.28 -8.96 9.27
C ARG A 177 -15.74 -8.53 9.14
N GLY A 178 -16.09 -7.75 8.12
CA GLY A 178 -17.46 -7.32 7.85
C GLY A 178 -17.87 -6.02 8.55
N LEU A 179 -16.93 -5.25 9.09
CA LEU A 179 -17.24 -3.91 9.59
C LEU A 179 -17.57 -2.98 8.42
N GLU A 180 -18.50 -2.04 8.66
CA GLU A 180 -18.96 -1.10 7.62
C GLU A 180 -18.08 0.13 7.46
N ARG A 181 -17.26 0.45 8.47
CA ARG A 181 -16.36 1.61 8.53
C ARG A 181 -15.11 1.28 9.34
N PRO A 182 -13.97 1.95 9.07
CA PRO A 182 -12.78 1.77 9.89
C PRO A 182 -12.99 2.35 11.28
N SER A 183 -12.27 1.82 12.28
CA SER A 183 -12.30 2.37 13.65
C SER A 183 -11.67 3.76 13.75
N VAL A 184 -10.73 4.06 12.85
CA VAL A 184 -10.09 5.37 12.71
C VAL A 184 -10.37 5.86 11.29
N GLU A 185 -11.09 6.98 11.17
CA GLU A 185 -11.35 7.58 9.87
C GLU A 185 -10.10 8.32 9.38
N PRO A 186 -9.61 8.05 8.14
CA PRO A 186 -8.48 8.80 7.60
C PRO A 186 -8.87 10.24 7.30
N LEU A 187 -7.92 11.14 7.48
CA LEU A 187 -8.07 12.55 7.19
C LEU A 187 -6.92 13.01 6.29
N TRP A 188 -7.27 13.75 5.24
CA TRP A 188 -6.30 14.52 4.48
C TRP A 188 -6.34 15.98 4.95
N SER A 189 -5.29 16.40 5.66
CA SER A 189 -5.12 17.79 6.10
C SER A 189 -3.64 18.16 6.14
N ARG A 190 -2.89 17.81 5.10
CA ARG A 190 -1.43 18.00 5.04
C ARG A 190 -1.04 19.47 5.02
N GLU A 191 -1.93 20.34 4.57
CA GLU A 191 -1.80 21.79 4.53
C GLU A 191 -1.71 22.45 5.91
N ILE A 192 -2.13 21.76 6.98
CA ILE A 192 -2.03 22.30 8.34
C ILE A 192 -0.59 22.26 8.88
N ILE A 193 0.29 21.47 8.24
CA ILE A 193 1.70 21.36 8.61
C ILE A 193 2.42 22.56 7.99
N PRO A 194 2.88 23.54 8.78
CA PRO A 194 3.50 24.73 8.24
C PRO A 194 4.84 24.39 7.59
N SER A 195 5.16 25.07 6.49
CA SER A 195 6.51 25.07 5.97
C SER A 195 7.48 25.66 6.98
N PRO A 196 8.72 25.12 7.10
CA PRO A 196 9.75 25.78 7.90
C PRO A 196 9.94 27.22 7.39
N PRO A 197 10.23 28.19 8.28
CA PRO A 197 10.51 29.55 7.86
C PRO A 197 11.68 29.52 6.87
N GLY A 198 11.53 30.18 5.72
CA GLY A 198 12.59 30.26 4.72
C GLY A 198 13.84 30.92 5.31
N GLU A 199 15.01 30.36 5.04
CA GLU A 199 16.24 31.13 5.16
C GLU A 199 16.18 32.24 4.09
N SER A 200 16.07 33.48 4.56
CA SER A 200 16.12 34.70 3.75
C SER A 200 17.49 34.91 3.11
#